data_AF-A0A818UBJ9-F1
#
_entry.id   AF-A0A818UBJ9-F1
#
_cell.length_a   1.000
_cell.length_b   1.000
_cell.length_c   1.000
_cell.angle_alpha   90.00
_cell.angle_beta   90.00
_cell.angle_gamma   90.00
#
_symmetry.space_group_name_H-M   'P 1'
#
loop_
_entity.id
_entity.type
_entity.pdbx_description
1 polymer ?
#
loop_
_entity_poly.entity_id
_entity_poly.type
_entity_poly.pdbx_seq_one_letter_code
_entity_poly.pdbx_strand_id
1 'polypeptide(L)'
;MTIRNSKIRISFYSNACDGSKTLLINTWYHLIFVYDLFSTTQMIYIDGILDCINRTRAPLQITNLSYIPLTIGYTSPLAPYYFDGLIDQLSLVEWAKNTSEILNDVTLVS
;
A
#
# COMPACT_ATOMS: atom_id res chain seq x y z
N MET A 1 3.94 3.52 -0.60
CA MET A 1 4.08 2.11 -1.03
C MET A 1 5.22 2.02 -2.02
N THR A 2 5.97 0.92 -2.06
CA THR A 2 7.06 0.70 -3.03
C THR A 2 7.06 -0.75 -3.50
N ILE A 3 7.64 -1.02 -4.68
CA ILE A 3 7.99 -2.38 -5.11
C ILE A 3 9.49 -2.57 -4.85
N ARG A 4 9.88 -3.63 -4.14
CA ARG A 4 11.29 -4.01 -3.92
C ARG A 4 11.47 -5.48 -4.24
N ASN A 5 12.45 -5.81 -5.09
CA ASN A 5 12.69 -7.18 -5.56
C ASN A 5 11.40 -7.86 -6.08
N SER A 6 10.62 -7.12 -6.88
CA SER A 6 9.33 -7.56 -7.43
C SER A 6 8.23 -7.86 -6.39
N LYS A 7 8.35 -7.42 -5.14
CA LYS A 7 7.33 -7.59 -4.10
C LYS A 7 6.85 -6.24 -3.56
N ILE A 8 5.59 -6.18 -3.17
CA ILE A 8 5.02 -4.96 -2.58
C ILE A 8 5.56 -4.77 -1.17
N ARG A 9 5.86 -3.51 -0.84
CA ARG A 9 6.23 -3.09 0.51
C ARG A 9 5.47 -1.83 0.89
N ILE A 10 4.95 -1.84 2.11
CA ILE A 10 4.53 -0.64 2.83
C ILE A 10 5.47 -0.44 4.01
N SER A 11 5.91 0.79 4.24
CA SER A 11 6.75 1.12 5.39
C SER A 11 6.37 2.44 6.02
N PHE A 12 6.24 2.44 7.35
CA PHE A 12 6.22 3.60 8.23
C PHE A 12 7.57 3.65 8.95
N TYR A 13 8.54 4.40 8.42
CA TYR A 13 9.92 4.41 8.93
C TYR A 13 10.49 2.98 9.10
N SER A 14 10.75 2.55 10.34
CA SER A 14 11.30 1.22 10.67
C SER A 14 10.25 0.10 10.65
N ASN A 15 8.96 0.41 10.46
CA ASN A 15 7.87 -0.56 10.49
C ASN A 15 7.42 -0.89 9.06
N ALA A 16 7.77 -2.07 8.54
CA ALA A 16 7.37 -2.50 7.20
C ALA A 16 6.41 -3.69 7.22
N CYS A 17 5.46 -3.71 6.28
CA CYS A 17 4.74 -4.89 5.82
C CYS A 17 5.30 -5.23 4.43
N ASP A 18 6.04 -6.34 4.34
CA ASP A 18 6.60 -6.83 3.10
C ASP A 18 5.71 -7.98 2.58
N GLY A 19 5.19 -7.79 1.37
CA GLY A 19 4.43 -8.80 0.64
C GLY A 19 5.29 -10.00 0.26
N SER A 20 4.63 -11.12 0.00
CA SER A 20 5.27 -12.38 -0.36
C SER A 20 5.16 -12.70 -1.85
N LYS A 21 4.08 -12.26 -2.51
CA LYS A 21 3.79 -12.46 -3.93
C LYS A 21 4.78 -11.69 -4.80
N THR A 22 5.45 -12.43 -5.68
CA THR A 22 6.29 -11.86 -6.74
C THR A 22 5.38 -11.35 -7.86
N LEU A 23 5.47 -10.06 -8.17
CA LEU A 23 4.79 -9.42 -9.28
C LEU A 23 5.55 -9.65 -10.59
N LEU A 24 4.80 -9.89 -11.66
CA LEU A 24 5.31 -10.02 -13.01
C LEU A 24 5.27 -8.67 -13.72
N ILE A 25 6.22 -8.45 -14.61
CA ILE A 25 6.24 -7.27 -15.48
C ILE A 25 5.04 -7.30 -16.45
N ASN A 26 4.63 -6.12 -16.92
CA ASN A 26 3.55 -5.96 -17.90
C ASN A 26 2.23 -6.62 -17.48
N THR A 27 1.95 -6.69 -16.18
CA THR A 27 0.75 -7.29 -15.61
C THR A 27 0.06 -6.27 -14.71
N TRP A 28 -1.25 -6.09 -14.89
CA TRP A 28 -2.07 -5.27 -14.00
C TRP A 28 -2.35 -6.01 -12.70
N TYR A 29 -2.27 -5.27 -11.59
CA TYR A 29 -2.59 -5.76 -10.26
C TYR A 29 -3.49 -4.75 -9.56
N HIS A 30 -4.52 -5.25 -8.87
CA HIS A 30 -5.29 -4.43 -7.96
C HIS A 30 -4.64 -4.47 -6.57
N LEU A 31 -4.12 -3.34 -6.11
CA LEU A 31 -3.35 -3.24 -4.86
C LEU A 31 -4.11 -2.44 -3.82
N ILE A 32 -4.35 -3.03 -2.67
CA ILE A 32 -4.94 -2.33 -1.52
C ILE A 32 -4.00 -2.42 -0.33
N PHE A 33 -3.76 -1.27 0.29
CA PHE A 33 -3.17 -1.19 1.62
C PHE A 33 -4.26 -0.79 2.61
N VAL A 34 -4.35 -1.51 3.72
CA VAL A 34 -5.25 -1.18 4.83
C VAL A 34 -4.42 -0.97 6.09
N TYR A 35 -4.72 0.10 6.80
CA TYR A 35 -4.27 0.31 8.17
C TYR A 35 -5.49 0.43 9.08
N ASP A 36 -5.68 -0.56 9.95
CA ASP A 36 -6.72 -0.55 10.97
C ASP A 36 -6.16 0.04 12.27
N LEU A 37 -6.62 1.25 12.62
CA LEU A 37 -6.25 1.97 13.83
C LEU A 37 -6.69 1.28 15.12
N PHE A 38 -7.84 0.59 15.12
CA PHE A 38 -8.38 -0.06 16.31
C PHE A 38 -7.55 -1.27 16.70
N SER A 39 -7.19 -2.09 15.71
CA SER A 39 -6.36 -3.29 15.93
C SER A 39 -4.86 -3.04 15.75
N THR A 40 -4.44 -1.85 15.33
CA THR A 40 -3.05 -1.49 14.99
C THR A 40 -2.45 -2.46 13.96
N THR A 41 -3.22 -2.78 12.92
CA THR A 41 -2.87 -3.81 11.93
C THR A 41 -2.65 -3.20 10.55
N GLN A 42 -1.52 -3.51 9.94
CA GLN A 42 -1.21 -3.23 8.53
C GLN A 42 -1.53 -4.45 7.68
N MET A 43 -2.18 -4.26 6.54
CA MET A 43 -2.47 -5.33 5.59
C MET A 43 -2.22 -4.88 4.16
N ILE A 44 -1.71 -5.80 3.34
CA ILE A 44 -1.58 -5.63 1.90
C ILE A 44 -2.42 -6.71 1.23
N TYR A 45 -3.24 -6.31 0.28
CA TYR A 45 -4.01 -7.20 -0.57
C TYR A 45 -3.58 -7.00 -2.03
N ILE A 46 -3.44 -8.10 -2.76
CA ILE A 46 -3.13 -8.13 -4.18
C ILE A 46 -4.22 -8.94 -4.88
N ASP A 47 -4.93 -8.33 -5.83
CA ASP A 47 -6.08 -8.90 -6.51
C ASP A 47 -7.16 -9.40 -5.53
N GLY A 48 -7.32 -8.67 -4.41
CA GLY A 48 -8.29 -8.98 -3.36
C GLY A 48 -7.83 -10.02 -2.34
N ILE A 49 -6.67 -10.64 -2.54
CA ILE A 49 -6.14 -11.69 -1.67
C ILE A 49 -5.10 -11.08 -0.72
N LEU A 50 -5.22 -11.39 0.57
CA LEU A 50 -4.28 -10.96 1.60
C LEU A 50 -2.88 -11.54 1.32
N ASP A 51 -1.87 -10.67 1.19
CA ASP A 51 -0.47 -11.04 0.93
C ASP A 51 0.45 -10.71 2.10
N CYS A 52 0.14 -9.67 2.89
CA CYS A 52 0.87 -9.35 4.11
C CYS A 52 -0.10 -8.93 5.21
N ILE A 53 0.15 -9.40 6.43
CA ILE A 53 -0.49 -8.90 7.65
C ILE A 53 0.58 -8.68 8.70
N ASN A 54 0.64 -7.46 9.23
CA ASN A 54 1.55 -7.11 10.30
C ASN A 54 0.76 -6.49 11.46
N ARG A 55 0.71 -7.22 12.58
CA ARG A 55 -0.06 -6.85 13.77
C ARG A 55 0.79 -6.04 14.73
N THR A 56 0.12 -5.29 15.62
CA THR A 56 0.78 -4.58 16.73
C THR A 56 1.79 -3.56 16.21
N ARG A 57 1.38 -2.77 15.22
CA ARG A 57 2.18 -1.72 14.60
C ARG A 57 1.59 -0.37 14.96
N ALA A 58 2.30 0.40 15.77
CA ALA A 58 1.87 1.73 16.16
C ALA A 58 1.60 2.60 14.91
N PRO A 59 0.61 3.50 14.98
CA PRO A 59 0.30 4.39 13.87
C PRO A 59 1.48 5.29 13.56
N LEU A 60 1.63 5.65 12.29
CA LEU A 60 2.55 6.71 11.90
C LEU A 60 2.13 8.02 12.59
N GLN A 61 2.95 8.52 13.50
CA GLN A 61 2.75 9.79 14.17
C GLN A 61 3.54 10.86 13.42
N ILE A 62 2.86 11.73 12.68
CA ILE A 62 3.49 12.87 12.00
C ILE A 62 3.33 14.09 12.90
N THR A 63 4.43 14.56 13.49
CA THR A 63 4.43 15.72 14.40
C THR A 63 4.61 17.06 13.69
N ASN A 64 4.96 17.05 12.40
CA ASN A 64 5.09 18.25 11.57
C ASN A 64 4.57 17.98 10.16
N LEU A 65 3.41 18.57 9.83
CA LEU A 65 2.74 18.40 8.53
C LEU A 65 3.19 19.43 7.49
N SER A 66 4.00 20.43 7.84
CA SER A 66 4.21 21.61 7.01
C SER A 66 4.98 21.34 5.70
N TYR A 67 5.56 20.14 5.50
CA TYR A 67 6.42 19.85 4.35
C TYR A 67 6.40 18.42 3.81
N ILE A 68 5.37 17.60 4.09
CA ILE A 68 5.30 16.22 3.56
C ILE A 68 4.19 16.13 2.51
N PRO A 69 4.48 16.36 1.21
CA PRO A 69 3.48 16.17 0.17
C PRO A 69 3.11 14.69 0.04
N LEU A 70 1.85 14.40 -0.27
CA LEU A 70 1.46 13.10 -0.79
C LEU A 70 2.06 12.94 -2.19
N THR A 71 2.95 11.96 -2.36
CA THR A 71 3.57 11.68 -3.67
C THR A 71 3.12 10.34 -4.21
N ILE A 72 2.92 10.30 -5.52
CA ILE A 72 2.55 9.09 -6.28
C ILE A 72 3.60 8.93 -7.38
N GLY A 73 4.06 7.70 -7.60
CA GLY A 73 5.10 7.39 -8.58
C GLY A 73 6.50 7.90 -8.23
N TYR A 74 6.72 8.31 -6.98
CA TYR A 74 7.94 8.99 -6.54
C TYR A 74 8.21 8.79 -5.04
N THR A 75 9.47 8.52 -4.67
CA THR A 75 9.86 8.21 -3.29
C THR A 75 10.30 9.39 -2.43
N SER A 76 11.20 10.27 -2.91
CA SER A 76 11.81 11.33 -2.08
C SER A 76 12.62 12.33 -2.91
N PRO A 77 12.66 13.62 -2.53
CA PRO A 77 13.52 14.63 -3.18
C PRO A 77 15.01 14.46 -2.95
N LEU A 78 15.42 13.75 -1.91
CA LEU A 78 16.84 13.54 -1.60
C LEU A 78 17.44 12.34 -2.35
N ALA A 79 16.60 11.36 -2.70
CA ALA A 79 16.99 10.17 -3.45
C ALA A 79 15.78 9.67 -4.26
N PRO A 80 15.53 10.26 -5.44
CA PRO A 80 14.32 9.99 -6.19
C PRO A 80 14.42 8.64 -6.90
N TYR A 81 13.49 7.75 -6.57
CA TYR A 81 13.13 6.62 -7.41
C TYR A 81 11.76 6.90 -8.02
N TYR A 82 11.68 6.74 -9.33
CA TYR A 82 10.45 6.93 -10.09
C TYR A 82 9.80 5.58 -10.37
N PHE A 83 8.48 5.55 -10.31
CA PHE A 83 7.73 4.40 -10.78
C PHE A 83 7.69 4.42 -12.31
N ASP A 84 8.13 3.34 -12.92
CA ASP A 84 8.06 3.11 -14.36
C ASP A 84 6.95 2.10 -14.65
N GLY A 85 5.75 2.62 -14.90
CA GLY A 85 4.55 1.82 -15.10
C GLY A 85 3.29 2.70 -15.17
N LEU A 86 2.15 2.04 -15.22
CA LEU A 86 0.84 2.69 -15.26
C LEU A 86 0.15 2.59 -13.90
N ILE A 87 -0.55 3.64 -13.51
CA ILE A 87 -1.41 3.69 -12.34
C ILE A 87 -2.78 4.15 -12.83
N ASP A 88 -3.83 3.44 -12.45
CA ASP A 88 -5.21 3.83 -12.73
C ASP A 88 -6.07 3.61 -11.48
N GLN A 89 -7.20 4.32 -11.41
CA GLN A 89 -8.22 4.20 -10.35
C GLN A 89 -7.69 4.33 -8.91
N LEU A 90 -6.78 5.28 -8.71
CA LEU A 90 -6.28 5.58 -7.37
C LEU A 90 -7.38 6.14 -6.48
N SER A 91 -7.57 5.52 -5.32
CA SER A 91 -8.50 5.97 -4.28
C SER A 91 -7.86 5.94 -2.89
N LEU A 92 -8.32 6.83 -2.03
CA LEU A 92 -7.96 6.89 -0.61
C LEU A 92 -9.24 7.09 0.19
N VAL A 93 -9.42 6.25 1.21
CA VAL A 93 -10.57 6.29 2.12
C VAL A 93 -10.10 6.40 3.56
N GLU A 94 -10.96 6.94 4.43
CA GLU A 94 -10.63 7.22 5.83
C GLU A 94 -10.91 6.05 6.78
N TRP A 95 -11.44 4.93 6.28
CA TRP A 95 -11.77 3.74 7.07
C TRP A 95 -11.02 2.50 6.58
N ALA A 96 -10.82 1.56 7.50
CA ALA A 96 -10.25 0.26 7.17
C ALA A 96 -11.31 -0.61 6.48
N LYS A 97 -11.12 -0.90 5.20
CA LYS A 97 -11.96 -1.84 4.45
C LYS A 97 -11.77 -3.27 4.98
N ASN A 98 -12.86 -4.01 5.09
CA ASN A 98 -12.84 -5.43 5.40
C ASN A 98 -12.61 -6.27 4.11
N THR A 99 -12.29 -7.55 4.28
CA THR A 99 -11.99 -8.45 3.14
C THR A 99 -13.09 -8.52 2.09
N SER A 100 -14.37 -8.43 2.48
CA SER A 100 -15.49 -8.47 1.51
C SER A 100 -15.57 -7.20 0.69
N GLU A 101 -15.35 -6.03 1.30
CA GLU A 101 -15.29 -4.75 0.57
C GLU A 101 -14.12 -4.73 -0.43
N ILE A 102 -12.95 -5.23 -0.01
CA ILE A 102 -11.75 -5.34 -0.84
C ILE A 102 -12.00 -6.27 -2.03
N LEU A 103 -12.67 -7.41 -1.81
CA LEU A 103 -13.00 -8.34 -2.89
C LEU A 103 -13.98 -7.69 -3.88
N ASN A 104 -14.98 -6.95 -3.38
CA ASN A 104 -15.92 -6.24 -4.22
C ASN A 104 -15.21 -5.18 -5.09
N ASP A 105 -14.26 -4.43 -4.52
CA ASP A 105 -13.47 -3.45 -5.28
C ASP A 105 -12.77 -4.10 -6.48
N VAL A 106 -12.20 -5.30 -6.32
CA VAL A 106 -11.53 -6.01 -7.43
C VAL A 106 -12.53 -6.38 -8.53
N THR A 107 -13.72 -6.85 -8.16
CA THR A 107 -14.72 -7.34 -9.11
C THR A 107 -15.43 -6.24 -9.90
N LEU A 108 -15.36 -4.98 -9.44
CA LEU A 108 -15.97 -3.84 -10.14
C LEU A 108 -15.05 -3.21 -11.19
N VAL A 109 -13.81 -3.70 -11.30
CA VAL A 109 -12.75 -3.14 -12.15
C VAL A 109 -12.47 -4.04 -13.37
N SER A 110 -13.28 -5.09 -13.58
CA SER A 110 -13.18 -6.05 -14.71
C SER A 110 -14.04 -5.68 -15.91
#